data_AF-M0NGS4-F1
#
_entry.id   AF-M0NGS4-F1
#
_cell.length_a   1.000
_cell.length_b   1.000
_cell.length_c   1.000
_cell.angle_alpha   90.00
_cell.angle_beta   90.00
_cell.angle_gamma   90.00
#
_symmetry.space_group_name_H-M   'P 1'
#
loop_
_entity.id
_entity.type
_entity.pdbx_description
1 polymer ?
#
loop_
_entity_poly.entity_id
_entity_poly.type
_entity_poly.pdbx_seq_one_letter_code
_entity_poly.pdbx_strand_id
1 'polypeptide(L)'
;MSTLPRTPNELIRHLARSTTAEELTEFLWLLSNRRRRLVVVSVYLVGPDETIDLHTLAGRIASVETDKEPATITRAERRTVYTNLVQNHLEPLADARIIGYDPQSKHVRRGPATPAAGIMLAAAVVVLQFLAPYERDDTAS
;
A
#
# COMPACT_ATOMS: atom_id res chain seq x y z
N MET A 1 19.59 -3.24 -17.27
CA MET A 1 20.58 -3.41 -16.18
C MET A 1 20.92 -2.04 -15.63
N SER A 2 20.35 -1.63 -14.49
CA SER A 2 20.70 -0.36 -13.86
C SER A 2 22.02 -0.54 -13.11
N THR A 3 23.08 0.14 -13.56
CA THR A 3 24.38 0.16 -12.88
C THR A 3 24.27 0.98 -11.60
N LEU A 4 24.54 0.36 -10.46
CA LEU A 4 24.63 1.04 -9.17
C LEU A 4 25.63 2.22 -9.24
N PRO A 5 25.31 3.38 -8.62
CA PRO A 5 26.19 4.55 -8.62
C PRO A 5 27.54 4.22 -7.97
N ARG A 6 28.64 4.61 -8.60
CA ARG A 6 30.02 4.23 -8.18
C ARG A 6 30.79 5.36 -7.49
N THR A 7 30.21 6.56 -7.43
CA THR A 7 30.82 7.71 -6.75
C THR A 7 29.83 8.40 -5.80
N PRO A 8 30.33 9.08 -4.75
CA PRO A 8 29.47 9.90 -3.89
C PRO A 8 28.66 10.94 -4.66
N ASN A 9 29.23 11.57 -5.70
CA ASN A 9 28.53 12.57 -6.51
C ASN A 9 27.50 11.96 -7.47
N GLU A 10 27.69 10.72 -7.92
CA GLU A 10 26.65 9.98 -8.65
C GLU A 10 25.54 9.53 -7.73
N LEU A 11 25.86 9.10 -6.51
CA LEU A 11 24.87 8.76 -5.49
C LEU A 11 24.06 10.01 -5.12
N ILE A 12 24.70 11.15 -4.86
CA ILE A 12 24.03 12.42 -4.60
C ILE A 12 23.13 12.81 -5.78
N ARG A 13 23.61 12.74 -7.03
CA ARG A 13 22.78 13.03 -8.22
C ARG A 13 21.71 11.98 -8.50
N HIS A 14 21.86 10.76 -8.01
CA HIS A 14 20.87 9.70 -8.16
C HIS A 14 19.78 9.82 -7.09
N LEU A 15 20.15 10.13 -5.84
CA LEU A 15 19.23 10.46 -4.75
C LEU A 15 18.55 11.82 -4.97
N ALA A 16 19.24 12.77 -5.63
CA ALA A 16 18.71 14.07 -6.05
C ALA A 16 18.09 14.06 -7.46
N ARG A 17 18.14 12.93 -8.18
CA ARG A 17 17.14 12.60 -9.22
C ARG A 17 15.86 12.19 -8.49
N SER A 18 15.37 13.16 -7.72
CA SER A 18 14.24 13.00 -6.83
C SER A 18 13.03 12.74 -7.71
N THR A 19 12.25 11.71 -7.37
CA THR A 19 10.79 11.82 -7.51
C THR A 19 10.42 13.26 -7.18
N THR A 20 9.73 13.96 -8.09
CA THR A 20 9.43 15.38 -7.85
C THR A 20 8.65 15.49 -6.53
N ALA A 21 8.77 16.63 -5.84
CA ALA A 21 7.99 16.83 -4.61
C ALA A 21 6.49 16.59 -4.86
N GLU A 22 6.02 16.91 -6.07
CA GLU A 22 4.66 16.66 -6.54
C GLU A 22 4.37 15.16 -6.71
N GLU A 23 5.20 14.40 -7.42
CA GLU A 23 5.05 12.95 -7.60
C GLU A 23 5.06 12.21 -6.25
N LEU A 24 5.93 12.62 -5.33
CA LEU A 24 6.01 12.06 -3.99
C LEU A 24 4.74 12.41 -3.18
N THR A 25 4.29 13.66 -3.27
CA THR A 25 3.07 14.13 -2.60
C THR A 25 1.83 13.38 -3.10
N GLU A 26 1.70 13.22 -4.41
CA GLU A 26 0.59 12.48 -5.02
C GLU A 26 0.58 11.01 -4.58
N PHE A 27 1.75 10.37 -4.61
CA PHE A 27 1.89 8.98 -4.21
C PHE A 27 1.61 8.77 -2.71
N LEU A 28 2.08 9.67 -1.84
CA LEU A 28 1.75 9.67 -0.41
C LEU A 28 0.27 9.96 -0.17
N TRP A 29 -0.32 10.91 -0.91
CA TRP A 29 -1.74 11.22 -0.83
C TRP A 29 -2.58 10.00 -1.21
N LEU A 30 -2.18 9.24 -2.22
CA LEU A 30 -2.81 7.98 -2.59
C LEU A 30 -2.69 6.93 -1.45
N LEU A 31 -1.56 6.85 -0.76
CA LEU A 31 -1.36 5.91 0.34
C LEU A 31 -1.88 6.40 1.72
N SER A 32 -2.40 7.64 1.81
CA SER A 32 -2.96 8.20 3.04
C SER A 32 -4.21 7.46 3.55
N ASN A 33 -4.94 6.77 2.66
CA ASN A 33 -6.15 6.03 3.02
C ASN A 33 -5.81 4.62 3.51
N ARG A 34 -6.33 4.23 4.68
CA ARG A 34 -6.08 2.93 5.30
C ARG A 34 -6.45 1.75 4.40
N ARG A 35 -7.60 1.79 3.73
CA ARG A 35 -8.03 0.69 2.84
C ARG A 35 -7.13 0.59 1.61
N ARG A 36 -6.70 1.72 1.02
CA ARG A 36 -5.71 1.70 -0.07
C ARG A 36 -4.42 1.02 0.37
N ARG A 37 -3.90 1.33 1.57
CA ARG A 37 -2.72 0.63 2.12
C ARG A 37 -2.95 -0.87 2.29
N LEU A 38 -4.10 -1.29 2.81
CA LEU A 38 -4.41 -2.72 2.99
C LEU A 38 -4.52 -3.47 1.66
N VAL A 39 -5.05 -2.84 0.61
CA VAL A 39 -5.01 -3.39 -0.76
C VAL A 39 -3.57 -3.56 -1.23
N VAL A 40 -2.76 -2.51 -1.11
CA VAL A 40 -1.34 -2.55 -1.53
C VAL A 40 -0.57 -3.65 -0.80
N VAL A 41 -0.70 -3.75 0.53
CA VAL A 41 -0.04 -4.80 1.32
C VAL A 41 -0.53 -6.18 0.89
N SER A 42 -1.84 -6.37 0.71
CA SER A 42 -2.39 -7.67 0.29
C SER A 42 -1.81 -8.13 -1.05
N VAL A 43 -1.69 -7.21 -2.01
CA VAL A 43 -1.15 -7.48 -3.35
C VAL A 43 0.38 -7.59 -3.34
N TYR A 44 1.07 -6.86 -2.48
CA TYR A 44 2.51 -6.94 -2.30
C TYR A 44 2.97 -8.27 -1.68
N LEU A 45 2.09 -8.99 -0.98
CA LEU A 45 2.43 -10.27 -0.33
C LEU A 45 2.22 -11.50 -1.22
N VAL A 46 1.44 -11.42 -2.30
CA VAL A 46 1.23 -12.55 -3.26
C VAL A 46 2.28 -12.56 -4.36
N GLY A 47 2.53 -13.67 -5.04
CA GLY A 47 3.53 -13.75 -6.13
C GLY A 47 3.29 -12.76 -7.29
N PRO A 48 4.30 -12.48 -8.15
CA PRO A 48 4.18 -11.55 -9.28
C PRO A 48 3.04 -11.87 -10.26
N ASP A 49 2.82 -13.15 -10.52
CA ASP A 49 1.80 -13.65 -11.44
C ASP A 49 0.53 -14.12 -10.72
N GLU A 50 0.49 -13.99 -9.39
CA GLU A 50 -0.67 -14.35 -8.59
C GLU A 50 -1.71 -13.25 -8.59
N THR A 51 -2.96 -13.67 -8.43
CA THR A 51 -4.11 -12.77 -8.33
C THR A 51 -4.91 -13.09 -7.08
N ILE A 52 -5.64 -12.08 -6.60
CA ILE A 52 -6.51 -12.17 -5.43
C ILE A 52 -7.93 -11.90 -5.89
N ASP A 53 -8.83 -12.84 -5.66
CA ASP A 53 -10.26 -12.62 -5.81
C ASP A 53 -10.73 -11.47 -4.90
N LEU A 54 -11.53 -10.56 -5.45
CA LEU A 54 -11.96 -9.35 -4.75
C LEU A 54 -12.85 -9.65 -3.53
N HIS A 55 -13.62 -10.74 -3.54
CA HIS A 55 -14.36 -11.17 -2.35
C HIS A 55 -13.43 -11.58 -1.20
N THR A 56 -12.37 -12.30 -1.52
CA THR A 56 -11.31 -12.70 -0.59
C THR A 56 -10.57 -11.48 -0.05
N LEU A 57 -10.19 -10.54 -0.91
CA LEU A 57 -9.57 -9.28 -0.52
C LEU A 57 -10.46 -8.47 0.44
N ALA A 58 -11.74 -8.30 0.10
CA ALA A 58 -12.69 -7.59 0.94
C ALA A 58 -12.87 -8.27 2.31
N GLY A 59 -12.87 -9.59 2.37
CA GLY A 59 -12.95 -10.36 3.63
C GLY A 59 -11.73 -10.15 4.52
N ARG A 60 -10.52 -10.21 3.94
CA ARG A 60 -9.26 -9.93 4.65
C ARG A 60 -9.23 -8.52 5.20
N ILE A 61 -9.61 -7.54 4.38
CA ILE A 61 -9.65 -6.14 4.81
C ILE A 61 -10.66 -5.97 5.93
N ALA A 62 -11.89 -6.48 5.78
CA ALA A 62 -12.92 -6.41 6.82
C ALA A 62 -12.43 -6.96 8.16
N SER A 63 -11.80 -8.16 8.16
CA SER A 63 -11.16 -8.76 9.32
C SER A 63 -10.17 -7.82 10.02
N VAL A 64 -9.28 -7.18 9.25
CA VAL A 64 -8.28 -6.23 9.77
C VAL A 64 -8.90 -4.89 10.23
N GLU A 65 -10.03 -4.46 9.67
CA GLU A 65 -10.70 -3.21 10.12
C GLU A 65 -11.54 -3.40 11.37
N THR A 66 -12.14 -4.58 11.54
CA THR A 66 -13.02 -4.88 12.67
C THR A 66 -12.32 -5.60 13.81
N ASP A 67 -11.05 -5.97 13.64
CA ASP A 67 -10.28 -6.82 14.57
C ASP A 67 -11.03 -8.12 14.91
N LYS A 68 -11.55 -8.77 13.85
CA LYS A 68 -12.31 -10.03 13.96
C LYS A 68 -11.61 -11.13 13.20
N GLU A 69 -11.72 -12.36 13.72
CA GLU A 69 -11.25 -13.55 13.01
C GLU A 69 -11.90 -13.67 11.62
N PRO A 70 -11.16 -14.00 10.55
CA PRO A 70 -11.69 -14.04 9.18
C PRO A 70 -12.94 -14.91 9.02
N ALA A 71 -13.05 -16.01 9.77
CA ALA A 71 -14.19 -16.92 9.76
C ALA A 71 -15.48 -16.30 10.33
N THR A 72 -15.36 -15.25 11.14
CA THR A 72 -16.49 -14.58 11.82
C THR A 72 -17.01 -13.37 11.04
N ILE A 73 -16.33 -12.97 9.96
CA ILE A 73 -16.75 -11.84 9.13
C ILE A 73 -18.05 -12.14 8.42
N THR A 74 -19.07 -11.35 8.74
CA THR A 74 -20.40 -11.48 8.16
C THR A 74 -20.41 -11.12 6.69
N ARG A 75 -21.42 -11.63 5.97
CA ARG A 75 -21.65 -11.28 4.56
C ARG A 75 -21.87 -9.77 4.38
N ALA A 76 -22.53 -9.11 5.33
CA ALA A 76 -22.81 -7.68 5.29
C ALA A 76 -21.53 -6.85 5.41
N GLU A 77 -20.68 -7.13 6.41
CA GLU A 77 -19.40 -6.44 6.60
C GLU A 77 -18.50 -6.57 5.37
N ARG A 78 -18.36 -7.81 4.86
CA ARG A 78 -17.59 -8.07 3.64
C ARG A 78 -18.15 -7.31 2.43
N ARG A 79 -19.48 -7.26 2.29
CA ARG A 79 -20.14 -6.58 1.16
C ARG A 79 -19.93 -5.06 1.21
N THR A 80 -19.94 -4.47 2.40
CA THR A 80 -19.64 -3.04 2.60
C THR A 80 -18.23 -2.72 2.12
N VAL A 81 -17.24 -3.48 2.58
CA VAL A 81 -15.84 -3.30 2.15
C VAL A 81 -15.70 -3.52 0.64
N TYR A 82 -16.24 -4.61 0.11
CA TYR A 82 -16.23 -4.90 -1.33
C TYR A 82 -16.74 -3.71 -2.16
N THR A 83 -17.92 -3.18 -1.79
CA THR A 83 -18.56 -2.11 -2.57
C THR A 83 -17.72 -0.85 -2.52
N ASN A 84 -17.19 -0.52 -1.34
CA ASN A 84 -16.34 0.65 -1.16
C ASN A 84 -14.99 0.52 -1.89
N LEU A 85 -14.39 -0.69 -1.94
CA LEU A 85 -13.18 -0.95 -2.71
C LEU A 85 -13.39 -0.62 -4.19
N VAL A 86 -14.45 -1.18 -4.79
CA VAL A 86 -14.79 -0.94 -6.21
C VAL A 86 -15.01 0.53 -6.49
N GLN A 87 -15.73 1.23 -5.61
CA GLN A 87 -16.13 2.61 -5.84
C GLN A 87 -15.00 3.63 -5.63
N ASN A 88 -14.11 3.41 -4.66
CA ASN A 88 -13.25 4.50 -4.16
C ASN A 88 -11.77 4.17 -4.10
N HIS A 89 -11.38 2.90 -4.28
CA HIS A 89 -10.01 2.48 -3.96
C HIS A 89 -9.31 1.77 -5.11
N LEU A 90 -10.00 0.90 -5.85
CA LEU A 90 -9.37 0.12 -6.89
C LEU A 90 -8.97 0.96 -8.10
N GLU A 91 -9.85 1.84 -8.58
CA GLU A 91 -9.57 2.69 -9.74
C GLU A 91 -8.38 3.64 -9.51
N PRO A 92 -8.32 4.46 -8.44
CA PRO A 92 -7.14 5.30 -8.18
C PRO A 92 -5.83 4.52 -8.04
N LEU A 93 -5.87 3.32 -7.45
CA LEU A 93 -4.67 2.47 -7.33
C LEU A 93 -4.26 1.83 -8.67
N ALA A 94 -5.23 1.52 -9.53
CA ALA A 94 -4.98 0.98 -10.86
C ALA A 94 -4.43 2.06 -11.81
N ASP A 95 -4.98 3.28 -11.74
CA ASP A 95 -4.51 4.44 -12.52
C ASP A 95 -3.05 4.76 -12.18
N ALA A 96 -2.70 4.73 -10.90
CA ALA A 96 -1.32 4.88 -10.43
C ALA A 96 -0.44 3.65 -10.69
N ARG A 97 -0.95 2.62 -11.37
CA ARG A 97 -0.26 1.36 -11.71
C ARG A 97 0.29 0.61 -10.49
N ILE A 98 -0.26 0.87 -9.30
CA ILE A 98 0.10 0.17 -8.06
C ILE A 98 -0.52 -1.21 -8.04
N ILE A 99 -1.71 -1.37 -8.62
CA ILE A 99 -2.37 -2.66 -8.81
C ILE A 99 -2.79 -2.83 -10.26
N GLY A 100 -3.05 -4.06 -10.68
CA GLY A 100 -3.95 -4.34 -11.80
C GLY A 100 -5.30 -4.78 -11.24
N TYR A 101 -6.39 -4.22 -11.74
CA TYR A 101 -7.75 -4.66 -11.40
C TYR A 101 -8.50 -5.03 -12.67
N ASP A 102 -9.09 -6.21 -12.69
CA ASP A 102 -9.97 -6.67 -13.77
C ASP A 102 -11.43 -6.65 -13.28
N PRO A 103 -12.27 -5.71 -13.78
CA PRO A 103 -13.67 -5.62 -13.40
C PRO A 103 -14.53 -6.79 -13.86
N GLN A 104 -14.11 -7.55 -14.88
CA GLN A 104 -14.87 -8.71 -15.37
C GLN A 104 -14.61 -9.92 -14.49
N SER A 105 -13.34 -10.29 -14.32
CA SER A 105 -12.98 -11.44 -13.49
C SER A 105 -13.04 -11.15 -11.98
N LYS A 106 -13.11 -9.88 -11.56
CA LYS A 106 -13.06 -9.45 -10.15
C LYS A 106 -11.77 -9.85 -9.46
N HIS A 107 -10.66 -9.88 -10.19
CA HIS A 107 -9.34 -10.18 -9.63
C HIS A 107 -8.48 -8.92 -9.53
N VAL A 108 -7.71 -8.86 -8.46
CA VAL A 108 -6.68 -7.83 -8.23
C VAL A 108 -5.31 -8.51 -8.29
N ARG A 109 -4.36 -7.90 -8.98
CA ARG A 109 -3.00 -8.40 -9.14
C ARG A 109 -1.98 -7.29 -8.91
N ARG A 110 -0.71 -7.67 -8.87
CA ARG A 110 0.39 -6.69 -8.82
C ARG A 110 0.36 -5.79 -10.06
N GLY A 111 0.56 -4.50 -9.82
CA GLY A 111 0.95 -3.54 -10.83
C GLY A 111 2.46 -3.30 -10.79
N PRO A 112 3.04 -2.66 -11.81
CA PRO A 112 4.47 -2.32 -11.84
C PRO A 112 4.95 -1.51 -10.63
N ALA A 113 4.08 -0.69 -10.05
CA ALA A 113 4.42 0.13 -8.88
C ALA A 113 4.14 -0.57 -7.52
N THR A 114 3.61 -1.80 -7.51
CA THR A 114 3.37 -2.54 -6.24
C THR A 114 4.64 -2.66 -5.39
N PRO A 115 5.82 -3.04 -5.93
CA PRO A 115 7.01 -3.22 -5.10
C PRO A 115 7.43 -1.93 -4.41
N ALA A 116 7.42 -0.80 -5.13
CA ALA A 116 7.77 0.50 -4.57
C ALA A 116 6.78 0.93 -3.48
N ALA A 117 5.47 0.76 -3.72
CA ALA A 117 4.44 1.06 -2.75
C ALA A 117 4.57 0.22 -1.47
N GLY A 118 4.79 -1.09 -1.62
CA GLY A 118 4.97 -2.01 -0.49
C GLY A 118 6.23 -1.68 0.33
N ILE A 119 7.36 -1.44 -0.34
CA ILE A 119 8.62 -1.04 0.31
C ILE A 119 8.43 0.28 1.06
N MET A 120 7.76 1.26 0.46
CA MET A 120 7.54 2.54 1.12
C MET A 120 6.65 2.38 2.36
N LEU A 121 5.59 1.57 2.31
CA LEU A 121 4.77 1.30 3.50
C LEU A 121 5.57 0.61 4.62
N ALA A 122 6.41 -0.35 4.27
CA ALA A 122 7.30 -1.01 5.24
C ALA A 122 8.31 -0.02 5.84
N ALA A 123 8.97 0.78 5.00
CA ALA A 123 9.91 1.79 5.42
C ALA A 123 9.25 2.87 6.30
N ALA A 124 8.04 3.32 5.96
CA ALA A 124 7.29 4.28 6.76
C ALA A 124 6.99 3.75 8.16
N VAL A 125 6.60 2.48 8.31
CA VAL A 125 6.41 1.86 9.63
C VAL A 125 7.70 1.87 10.44
N VAL A 126 8.82 1.46 9.82
CA VAL A 126 10.14 1.45 10.48
C VAL A 126 10.55 2.86 10.90
N VAL A 127 10.47 3.85 10.00
CA VAL A 127 10.79 5.24 10.30
C VAL A 127 9.93 5.78 11.44
N LEU A 128 8.61 5.56 11.41
CA LEU A 128 7.71 6.00 12.48
C LEU A 128 8.02 5.31 13.81
N GLN A 129 8.45 4.04 13.81
CA GLN A 129 8.92 3.35 15.01
C GLN A 129 10.21 3.94 15.58
N PHE A 130 11.08 4.53 14.73
CA PHE A 130 12.27 5.25 15.17
C PHE A 130 11.98 6.70 15.62
N LEU A 131 10.88 7.31 15.18
CA LEU A 131 10.46 8.65 15.59
C LEU A 131 9.57 8.66 16.85
N ALA A 132 8.71 7.65 17.02
CA ALA A 132 7.87 7.46 18.20
C ALA A 132 8.59 7.39 19.57
N PRO A 133 9.88 7.01 19.69
CA PRO A 133 10.62 7.11 20.94
C PRO A 133 10.87 8.55 21.42
N TYR A 134 10.77 9.55 20.54
CA TYR A 134 11.11 10.93 20.88
C TYR A 134 10.02 11.66 21.70
N GLU A 135 8.76 11.19 21.68
CA GLU A 135 7.64 11.87 22.36
C GLU A 135 7.37 11.40 23.80
N ARG A 136 8.08 10.40 24.34
CA ARG A 136 7.77 9.83 25.68
C ARG A 136 8.60 10.34 26.85
N ASP A 137 9.67 11.12 26.64
CA ASP A 137 10.56 11.54 27.74
C ASP A 137 10.30 12.97 28.28
N ASP A 138 9.42 13.77 27.67
CA ASP A 138 9.26 15.19 28.05
C ASP A 138 8.08 15.51 28.97
N THR A 139 7.46 14.51 29.62
CA THR A 139 6.42 14.76 30.64
C THR A 139 6.67 13.98 31.93
N ALA A 140 7.86 14.16 32.51
CA ALA A 140 8.10 13.89 33.93
C ALA A 140 9.21 14.80 34.48
N SER A 141 8.84 16.02 34.89
CA SER A 141 9.53 16.79 35.94
C SER A 141 8.55 17.80 36.55
#